data_AF-A0AA47MHA9-F1
#
_entry.id   AF-A0AA47MHA9-F1
#
_cell.length_a   1.000
_cell.length_b   1.000
_cell.length_c   1.000
_cell.angle_alpha   90.00
_cell.angle_beta   90.00
_cell.angle_gamma   90.00
#
_symmetry.space_group_name_H-M   'P 1'
#
loop_
_entity.id
_entity.type
_entity.pdbx_description
1 polymer ?
#
loop_
_entity_poly.entity_id
_entity_poly.type
_entity_poly.pdbx_seq_one_letter_code
_entity_poly.pdbx_strand_id
1 'polypeptide(L)'
;MDRQIALYFEMGLKYTAIQSALEIRHGYNISLSHLKRRIAELGGSRRTYTDLDVLVDFIRDQLQNSGQLHGYRWMFEKCCQHGLRVRKEDVLLILRELDPRGVTQRQAGPLRRRQYFSRGPNFIWHLDGYDKLKPYGICINGCIDGFSRKMIWLNAYTTNSDPRS
;
A
#
# COMPACT_ATOMS: atom_id res chain seq x y z
N MET A 1 5.09 2.06 41.62
CA MET A 1 4.16 1.88 40.49
C MET A 1 4.88 1.87 39.14
N ASP A 2 5.59 2.94 38.75
CA ASP A 2 6.22 3.02 37.42
C ASP A 2 7.30 1.97 37.17
N ARG A 3 8.12 1.67 38.18
CA ARG A 3 9.14 0.61 38.09
C ARG A 3 8.53 -0.76 37.82
N GLN A 4 7.38 -1.07 38.42
CA GLN A 4 6.65 -2.31 38.14
C GLN A 4 6.03 -2.30 36.75
N ILE A 5 5.48 -1.16 36.31
CA ILE A 5 4.93 -0.99 34.95
C ILE A 5 6.03 -1.23 33.91
N ALA A 6 7.20 -0.62 34.06
CA ALA A 6 8.34 -0.78 33.16
C ALA A 6 8.80 -2.24 33.11
N LEU A 7 9.01 -2.88 34.28
CA LEU A 7 9.42 -4.29 34.36
C LEU A 7 8.44 -5.21 33.62
N TYR A 8 7.14 -5.10 33.91
CA TYR A 8 6.13 -5.97 33.29
C TYR A 8 5.96 -5.69 31.80
N PHE A 9 6.21 -4.46 31.37
CA PHE A 9 6.21 -4.08 29.97
C PHE A 9 7.41 -4.66 29.21
N GLU A 10 8.61 -4.58 29.78
CA GLU A 10 9.85 -5.17 29.24
C GLU A 10 9.77 -6.70 29.16
N MET A 11 9.07 -7.34 30.11
CA MET A 11 8.77 -8.77 30.07
C MET A 11 7.79 -9.17 28.93
N GLY A 12 7.28 -8.22 28.14
CA GLY A 12 6.41 -8.49 26.99
C GLY A 12 4.98 -8.87 27.35
N LEU A 13 4.55 -8.67 28.60
CA LEU A 13 3.19 -9.00 29.04
C LEU A 13 2.14 -8.15 28.31
N LYS A 14 0.96 -8.72 28.03
CA LYS A 14 -0.19 -7.98 27.48
C LYS A 14 -0.70 -6.95 28.49
N TYR A 15 -1.29 -5.82 28.04
CA TYR A 15 -1.75 -4.75 28.94
C TYR A 15 -2.71 -5.24 30.04
N THR A 16 -3.60 -6.18 29.71
CA THR A 16 -4.52 -6.79 30.69
C THR A 16 -3.77 -7.58 31.76
N ALA A 17 -2.76 -8.36 31.37
CA ALA A 17 -1.92 -9.11 32.31
C ALA A 17 -1.09 -8.17 33.21
N ILE A 18 -0.58 -7.06 32.67
CA ILE A 18 0.11 -6.03 33.47
C ILE A 18 -0.85 -5.41 34.49
N GLN A 19 -2.06 -5.04 34.09
CA GLN A 19 -3.07 -4.47 34.98
C GLN A 19 -3.41 -5.45 36.12
N SER A 20 -3.71 -6.71 35.81
CA SER A 20 -4.00 -7.73 36.84
C SER A 20 -2.80 -7.99 37.74
N ALA A 21 -1.57 -7.99 37.22
CA ALA A 21 -0.37 -8.16 38.03
C ALA A 21 -0.13 -6.98 38.99
N LEU A 22 -0.41 -5.75 38.54
CA LEU A 22 -0.34 -4.54 39.37
C LEU A 22 -1.38 -4.57 40.50
N GLU A 23 -2.60 -5.02 40.21
CA GLU A 23 -3.66 -5.15 41.20
C GLU A 23 -3.36 -6.27 42.21
N ILE A 24 -3.07 -7.48 41.74
CA ILE A 24 -2.95 -8.67 42.60
C ILE A 24 -1.64 -8.64 43.42
N ARG A 25 -0.51 -8.25 42.81
CA ARG A 25 0.81 -8.36 43.46
C ARG A 25 1.26 -7.10 44.18
N HIS A 26 0.77 -5.92 43.75
CA HIS A 26 1.23 -4.63 44.26
C HIS A 26 0.10 -3.75 44.80
N GLY A 27 -1.17 -4.19 44.73
CA GLY A 27 -2.33 -3.44 45.24
C GLY A 27 -2.69 -2.19 44.43
N TYR A 28 -2.12 -2.00 43.24
CA TYR A 28 -2.42 -0.85 42.40
C TYR A 28 -3.66 -1.11 41.52
N ASN A 29 -4.82 -0.61 41.93
CA ASN A 29 -6.02 -0.64 41.10
C ASN A 29 -6.01 0.57 40.13
N ILE A 30 -5.72 0.31 38.86
CA ILE A 30 -5.74 1.31 37.80
C ILE A 30 -6.51 0.84 36.58
N SER A 31 -7.10 1.78 35.85
CA SER A 31 -7.72 1.49 34.56
C SER A 31 -6.68 1.21 33.47
N LEU A 32 -7.07 0.43 32.45
CA LEU A 32 -6.23 0.20 31.27
C LEU A 32 -5.80 1.50 30.58
N SER A 33 -6.66 2.52 30.58
CA SER A 33 -6.34 3.81 29.99
C SER A 33 -5.22 4.52 30.75
N HIS A 34 -5.28 4.49 32.09
CA HIS A 34 -4.21 5.03 32.93
C HIS A 34 -2.90 4.27 32.70
N LEU A 35 -2.94 2.93 32.68
CA LEU A 35 -1.78 2.08 32.42
C LEU A 35 -1.12 2.41 31.07
N LYS A 36 -1.92 2.47 29.99
CA LYS A 36 -1.42 2.80 28.65
C LYS A 36 -0.79 4.19 28.61
N ARG A 37 -1.39 5.17 29.30
CA ARG A 37 -0.84 6.53 29.41
C ARG A 37 0.51 6.52 30.13
N ARG A 38 0.64 5.87 31.29
CA ARG A 38 1.92 5.78 32.02
C ARG A 38 3.00 5.06 31.22
N ILE A 39 2.65 3.98 30.53
CA ILE A 39 3.60 3.28 29.63
C ILE A 39 4.11 4.22 28.54
N ALA A 40 3.22 5.01 27.92
CA ALA A 40 3.62 5.99 26.91
C ALA A 40 4.50 7.11 27.50
N GLU A 41 4.19 7.62 28.70
CA GLU A 41 5.01 8.61 29.42
C GLU A 41 6.39 8.06 29.80
N LEU A 42 6.51 6.76 30.03
CA LEU A 42 7.77 6.04 30.25
C LEU A 42 8.52 5.70 28.95
N GLY A 43 8.04 6.16 27.78
CA GLY A 43 8.65 5.88 26.47
C GLY A 43 8.34 4.48 25.91
N GLY A 44 7.47 3.71 26.57
CA GLY A 44 7.11 2.36 26.16
C GLY A 44 6.17 2.35 24.95
N SER A 45 6.60 1.69 23.87
CA SER A 45 5.77 1.45 22.69
C SER A 45 5.83 -0.02 22.30
N ARG A 46 4.68 -0.68 22.17
CA ARG A 46 4.59 -2.05 21.61
C ARG A 46 4.61 -2.08 20.08
N ARG A 47 4.83 -0.93 19.42
CA ARG A 47 5.06 -0.92 17.97
C ARG A 47 6.50 -1.33 17.73
N THR A 48 6.72 -2.62 17.62
CA THR A 48 7.98 -3.18 17.13
C THR A 48 7.97 -3.03 15.62
N TYR A 49 8.91 -2.24 15.10
CA TYR A 49 9.16 -2.15 13.67
C TYR A 49 10.20 -3.20 13.30
N THR A 50 10.14 -3.68 12.07
CA THR A 50 11.21 -4.50 11.50
C THR A 50 12.51 -3.72 11.51
N ASP A 51 13.62 -4.38 11.84
CA ASP A 51 14.95 -3.79 11.78
C ASP A 51 15.26 -3.27 10.37
N LEU A 52 15.98 -2.15 10.31
CA LEU A 52 16.29 -1.50 9.04
C LEU A 52 17.10 -2.42 8.11
N ASP A 53 18.01 -3.22 8.64
CA ASP A 53 18.83 -4.14 7.84
C ASP A 53 17.95 -5.18 7.12
N VAL A 54 17.01 -5.79 7.85
CA VAL A 54 16.05 -6.76 7.29
C VAL A 54 15.17 -6.09 6.23
N LEU A 55 14.74 -4.85 6.47
CA LEU A 55 13.95 -4.09 5.50
C LEU A 55 14.74 -3.75 4.24
N VAL A 56 16.01 -3.34 4.38
CA VAL A 56 16.90 -3.03 3.26
C VAL A 56 17.14 -4.28 2.41
N ASP A 57 17.44 -5.41 3.04
CA ASP A 57 17.66 -6.67 2.33
C ASP A 57 16.40 -7.14 1.61
N PHE A 58 15.24 -7.02 2.25
CA PHE A 58 13.95 -7.31 1.61
C PHE A 58 13.71 -6.42 0.38
N ILE A 59 13.84 -5.10 0.51
CA ILE A 59 13.61 -4.17 -0.61
C ILE A 59 14.62 -4.43 -1.74
N ARG A 60 15.88 -4.72 -1.41
CA ARG A 60 16.92 -5.04 -2.39
C ARG A 60 16.58 -6.31 -3.18
N ASP A 61 16.17 -7.38 -2.50
CA ASP A 61 15.69 -8.61 -3.14
C ASP A 61 14.50 -8.33 -4.07
N GLN A 62 13.53 -7.54 -3.60
CA GLN A 62 12.37 -7.18 -4.40
C GLN A 62 12.76 -6.39 -5.64
N LEU A 63 13.68 -5.43 -5.54
CA LEU A 63 14.19 -4.66 -6.68
C LEU A 63 14.96 -5.51 -7.68
N GLN A 64 15.58 -6.62 -7.28
CA GLN A 64 16.23 -7.54 -8.22
C GLN A 64 15.22 -8.44 -8.95
N ASN A 65 14.09 -8.72 -8.32
CA ASN A 65 13.10 -9.67 -8.80
C ASN A 65 11.80 -8.97 -9.26
N SER A 66 10.68 -9.27 -8.61
CA SER A 66 9.33 -8.86 -9.01
C SER A 66 8.95 -7.43 -8.63
N GLY A 67 9.88 -6.65 -8.07
CA GLY A 67 9.63 -5.35 -7.45
C GLY A 67 10.16 -4.13 -8.19
N GLN A 68 10.84 -4.32 -9.33
CA GLN A 68 11.51 -3.25 -10.08
C GLN A 68 10.62 -2.04 -10.39
N LEU A 69 9.35 -2.28 -10.71
CA LEU A 69 8.40 -1.22 -11.08
C LEU A 69 7.56 -0.70 -9.89
N HIS A 70 7.66 -1.32 -8.72
CA HIS A 70 6.80 -0.98 -7.57
C HIS A 70 7.21 0.34 -6.93
N GLY A 71 6.32 1.33 -6.99
CA GLY A 71 6.43 2.58 -6.24
C GLY A 71 6.45 2.34 -4.73
N TYR A 72 6.89 3.33 -3.95
CA TYR A 72 6.98 3.20 -2.48
C TYR A 72 5.68 2.76 -1.82
N ARG A 73 4.51 3.13 -2.37
CA ARG A 73 3.19 2.68 -1.86
C ARG A 73 2.99 1.17 -2.05
N TRP A 74 3.29 0.67 -3.24
CA TRP A 74 3.23 -0.76 -3.56
C TRP A 74 4.28 -1.55 -2.77
N MET A 75 5.51 -1.02 -2.68
CA MET A 75 6.57 -1.66 -1.89
C MET A 75 6.22 -1.74 -0.41
N PHE A 76 5.62 -0.68 0.15
CA PHE A 76 5.12 -0.67 1.52
C PHE A 76 4.06 -1.75 1.75
N GLU A 77 3.09 -1.85 0.83
CA GLU A 77 2.06 -2.88 0.91
C GLU A 77 2.66 -4.28 0.85
N LYS A 78 3.65 -4.49 -0.03
CA LYS A 78 4.38 -5.75 -0.16
C LYS A 78 5.11 -6.11 1.14
N CYS A 79 5.77 -5.14 1.78
CA CYS A 79 6.38 -5.33 3.09
C CYS A 79 5.33 -5.84 4.11
N CYS A 80 4.16 -5.19 4.17
CA CYS A 80 3.08 -5.60 5.07
C CYS A 80 2.51 -6.99 4.75
N GLN A 81 2.34 -7.33 3.47
CA GLN A 81 1.88 -8.65 3.03
C GLN A 81 2.87 -9.76 3.40
N HIS A 82 4.17 -9.45 3.45
CA HIS A 82 5.24 -10.34 3.91
C HIS A 82 5.46 -10.30 5.44
N GLY A 83 4.53 -9.70 6.20
CA GLY A 83 4.59 -9.66 7.66
C GLY A 83 5.57 -8.65 8.25
N LEU A 84 6.18 -7.80 7.42
CA LEU A 84 7.07 -6.74 7.89
C LEU A 84 6.25 -5.56 8.39
N ARG A 85 6.58 -5.09 9.59
CA ARG A 85 5.93 -3.92 10.18
C ARG A 85 6.87 -2.73 10.03
N VAL A 86 6.60 -1.89 9.05
CA VAL A 86 7.52 -0.82 8.62
C VAL A 86 6.81 0.53 8.58
N ARG A 87 7.57 1.63 8.58
CA ARG A 87 7.02 2.97 8.33
C ARG A 87 7.07 3.23 6.83
N LYS A 88 6.10 4.01 6.33
CA LYS A 88 6.06 4.39 4.90
C LYS A 88 7.26 5.26 4.54
N GLU A 89 7.70 6.09 5.48
CA GLU A 89 8.85 6.97 5.36
C GLU A 89 10.14 6.17 5.19
N ASP A 90 10.34 5.13 5.98
CA ASP A 90 11.53 4.27 5.91
C ASP A 90 11.62 3.58 4.53
N VAL A 91 10.51 3.02 4.05
CA VAL A 91 10.43 2.40 2.71
C VAL A 91 10.75 3.41 1.60
N LEU A 92 10.24 4.65 1.72
CA LEU A 92 10.51 5.72 0.76
C LEU A 92 11.99 6.11 0.75
N LEU A 93 12.61 6.29 1.91
CA LEU A 93 14.02 6.63 2.03
C LEU A 93 14.90 5.52 1.46
N ILE A 94 14.66 4.28 1.85
CA ILE A 94 15.40 3.12 1.35
C ILE A 94 15.26 2.99 -0.17
N LEU A 95 14.06 3.16 -0.73
CA LEU A 95 13.87 3.12 -2.19
C LEU A 95 14.60 4.25 -2.92
N ARG A 96 14.69 5.45 -2.33
CA ARG A 96 15.45 6.57 -2.91
C ARG A 96 16.94 6.27 -2.96
N GLU A 97 17.46 5.61 -1.94
CA GLU A 97 18.87 5.23 -1.88
C GLU A 97 19.19 4.02 -2.79
N LEU A 98 18.32 3.00 -2.81
CA LEU A 98 18.56 1.78 -3.59
C LEU A 98 18.22 1.92 -5.09
N ASP A 99 17.22 2.72 -5.45
CA ASP A 99 16.78 2.94 -6.84
C ASP A 99 16.50 4.44 -7.11
N PRO A 100 17.53 5.31 -7.04
CA PRO A 100 17.35 6.74 -7.29
C PRO A 100 16.83 6.99 -8.71
N ARG A 101 17.32 6.24 -9.70
CA ARG A 101 16.93 6.38 -11.12
C ARG A 101 15.45 6.05 -11.33
N GLY A 102 14.97 4.91 -10.83
CA GLY A 102 13.57 4.53 -10.99
C GLY A 102 12.65 5.44 -10.18
N VAL A 103 13.07 5.95 -9.02
CA VAL A 103 12.30 6.98 -8.30
C VAL A 103 12.19 8.28 -9.12
N THR A 104 13.29 8.78 -9.67
CA THR A 104 13.27 9.99 -10.53
C THR A 104 12.43 9.78 -11.78
N GLN A 105 12.53 8.62 -12.43
CA GLN A 105 11.74 8.29 -13.63
C GLN A 105 10.23 8.30 -13.34
N ARG A 106 9.83 7.84 -12.15
CA ARG A 106 8.42 7.86 -11.70
C ARG A 106 7.94 9.25 -11.32
N GLN A 107 8.83 10.11 -10.80
CA GLN A 107 8.51 11.51 -10.50
C GLN A 107 8.45 12.40 -11.75
N ALA A 108 9.21 12.08 -12.79
CA ALA A 108 9.41 12.96 -13.94
C ALA A 108 8.14 13.21 -14.77
N GLY A 109 7.17 12.30 -14.80
CA GLY A 109 6.01 12.39 -15.73
C GLY A 109 6.45 12.54 -17.20
N PRO A 110 5.56 12.72 -18.19
CA PRO A 110 4.22 12.14 -18.38
C PRO A 110 4.30 10.64 -18.71
N LEU A 111 3.15 9.94 -18.77
CA LEU A 111 3.04 8.64 -19.43
C LEU A 111 3.64 8.77 -20.84
N ARG A 112 4.77 8.09 -21.10
CA ARG A 112 5.36 8.02 -22.43
C ARG A 112 4.34 7.32 -23.33
N ARG A 113 3.56 8.12 -24.08
CA ARG A 113 2.55 7.59 -25.00
C ARG A 113 3.29 6.70 -25.98
N ARG A 114 2.99 5.41 -25.94
CA ARG A 114 3.50 4.45 -26.91
C ARG A 114 3.08 4.94 -28.29
N GLN A 115 4.06 5.18 -29.17
CA GLN A 115 3.77 5.40 -30.57
C GLN A 115 3.36 4.04 -31.15
N TYR A 116 2.06 3.86 -31.36
CA TYR A 116 1.54 2.69 -32.03
C TYR A 116 1.48 2.96 -33.53
N PHE A 117 2.08 2.07 -34.31
CA PHE A 117 2.01 2.09 -35.77
C PHE A 117 1.03 1.02 -36.21
N SER A 118 -0.09 1.42 -36.82
CA SER A 118 -1.02 0.48 -37.46
C SER A 118 -0.61 0.28 -38.91
N ARG A 119 -0.52 -0.98 -39.37
CA ARG A 119 -0.05 -1.31 -40.72
C ARG A 119 -1.10 -1.04 -41.82
N GLY A 120 -2.33 -0.74 -41.44
CA GLY A 120 -3.44 -0.44 -42.36
C GLY A 120 -4.79 -0.47 -41.64
N PRO A 121 -5.89 -0.16 -42.35
CA PRO A 121 -7.24 -0.28 -41.80
C PRO A 121 -7.52 -1.70 -41.29
N ASN A 122 -8.27 -1.83 -40.20
CA ASN A 122 -8.63 -3.10 -39.55
C ASN A 122 -7.46 -3.94 -39.02
N PHE A 123 -6.26 -3.35 -38.90
CA PHE A 123 -5.10 -4.05 -38.34
C PHE A 123 -5.11 -4.08 -36.79
N ILE A 124 -5.48 -2.96 -36.17
CA ILE A 124 -5.61 -2.83 -34.70
C ILE A 124 -6.88 -2.06 -34.40
N TRP A 125 -7.68 -2.55 -33.45
CA TRP A 125 -8.87 -1.88 -32.94
C TRP A 125 -8.65 -1.42 -31.51
N HIS A 126 -9.02 -0.18 -31.21
CA HIS A 126 -9.00 0.37 -29.86
C HIS A 126 -10.41 0.34 -29.30
N LEU A 127 -10.61 -0.45 -28.26
CA LEU A 127 -11.86 -0.52 -27.50
C LEU A 127 -11.73 0.36 -26.26
N ASP A 128 -12.73 1.19 -25.99
CA ASP A 128 -12.77 2.05 -24.81
C ASP A 128 -14.20 2.18 -24.25
N GLY A 129 -14.28 2.28 -22.93
CA GLY A 129 -15.54 2.43 -22.19
C GLY A 129 -15.65 3.83 -21.58
N TYR A 130 -16.80 4.46 -21.76
CA TYR A 130 -17.10 5.78 -21.22
C TYR A 130 -18.14 5.68 -20.11
N ASP A 131 -17.65 5.74 -18.87
CA ASP A 131 -18.45 5.56 -17.65
C ASP A 131 -18.91 6.88 -17.01
N LYS A 132 -18.63 8.05 -17.60
CA LYS A 132 -19.03 9.34 -16.97
C LYS A 132 -20.55 9.52 -16.88
N LEU A 133 -21.31 8.84 -17.74
CA LEU A 133 -22.78 8.86 -17.74
C LEU A 133 -23.40 7.72 -16.92
N LYS A 134 -22.56 6.88 -16.29
CA LYS A 134 -23.00 5.75 -15.45
C LYS A 134 -23.94 6.17 -14.31
N PRO A 135 -23.79 7.34 -13.65
CA PRO A 135 -24.77 7.82 -12.67
C PRO A 135 -26.19 8.01 -13.23
N TYR A 136 -26.33 8.17 -14.55
CA TYR A 136 -27.61 8.29 -15.25
C TYR A 136 -28.08 6.97 -15.87
N GLY A 137 -27.42 5.85 -15.55
CA GLY A 137 -27.74 4.54 -16.11
C GLY A 137 -27.31 4.36 -17.57
N ILE A 138 -26.37 5.17 -18.07
CA ILE A 138 -25.87 5.08 -19.45
C ILE A 138 -24.37 4.79 -19.40
N CYS A 139 -23.99 3.62 -19.92
CA CYS A 139 -22.62 3.21 -20.14
C CYS A 139 -22.38 3.14 -21.65
N ILE A 140 -21.42 3.90 -22.16
CA ILE A 140 -21.11 3.87 -23.59
C ILE A 140 -19.87 3.01 -23.79
N ASN A 141 -19.92 2.08 -24.74
CA ASN A 141 -18.75 1.36 -25.21
C ASN A 141 -18.57 1.65 -26.69
N GLY A 142 -17.33 1.84 -27.13
CA GLY A 142 -17.02 2.15 -28.51
C GLY A 142 -15.70 1.53 -28.94
N CYS A 143 -15.60 1.32 -30.25
CA CYS A 143 -14.41 0.82 -30.88
C CYS A 143 -14.03 1.70 -32.07
N ILE A 144 -12.74 2.06 -32.16
CA ILE A 144 -12.19 2.82 -33.27
C ILE A 144 -11.07 2.04 -33.95
N ASP A 145 -10.98 2.19 -35.27
CA ASP A 145 -9.86 1.66 -36.04
C ASP A 145 -8.57 2.44 -35.74
N GLY A 146 -7.49 1.73 -35.44
CA GLY A 146 -6.20 2.32 -35.08
C GLY A 146 -5.49 3.03 -36.22
N PHE A 147 -5.80 2.70 -37.49
CA PHE A 147 -5.20 3.34 -38.67
C PHE A 147 -6.06 4.51 -39.17
N SER A 148 -7.29 4.24 -39.59
CA SER A 148 -8.19 5.20 -40.21
C SER A 148 -8.89 6.11 -39.20
N ARG A 149 -8.84 5.78 -37.90
CA ARG A 149 -9.55 6.49 -36.82
C ARG A 149 -11.08 6.51 -37.01
N LYS A 150 -11.61 5.67 -37.90
CA LYS A 150 -13.04 5.51 -38.11
C LYS A 150 -13.66 4.72 -36.95
N MET A 151 -14.88 5.09 -36.59
CA MET A 151 -15.67 4.38 -35.60
C MET A 151 -16.16 3.06 -36.20
N ILE A 152 -15.80 1.96 -35.57
CA ILE A 152 -16.28 0.62 -35.95
C ILE A 152 -17.68 0.42 -35.37
N TRP A 153 -17.87 0.79 -34.09
CA TRP A 153 -19.17 0.78 -33.42
C TRP A 153 -19.16 1.70 -32.19
N LEU A 154 -20.35 2.07 -31.76
CA LEU A 154 -20.60 2.84 -30.54
C LEU A 154 -21.99 2.50 -30.01
N ASN A 155 -22.04 1.84 -28.85
CA ASN A 155 -23.29 1.35 -28.27
C ASN A 155 -23.46 1.90 -26.86
N ALA A 156 -24.70 2.24 -26.52
CA ALA A 156 -25.10 2.60 -25.16
C ALA A 156 -25.76 1.40 -24.49
N TYR A 157 -25.35 1.12 -23.26
CA TYR A 157 -25.85 0.04 -22.41
C TYR A 157 -26.27 0.61 -21.05
N THR A 158 -27.07 -0.14 -20.30
CA THR A 158 -27.44 0.23 -18.94
C THR A 158 -26.36 -0.12 -17.91
N THR A 159 -25.48 -1.08 -18.24
CA THR A 159 -24.37 -1.53 -17.39
C THR A 159 -23.13 -1.82 -18.25
N ASN A 160 -21.94 -1.58 -17.69
CA ASN A 160 -20.64 -1.92 -18.28
C ASN A 160 -19.98 -3.11 -17.54
N SER A 161 -20.75 -3.83 -16.73
CA SER A 161 -20.27 -4.95 -15.92
C SER A 161 -21.05 -6.21 -16.29
N ASP A 162 -20.34 -7.25 -16.70
CA ASP A 162 -20.87 -8.61 -16.80
C ASP A 162 -20.53 -9.36 -15.50
N PRO A 163 -21.50 -9.63 -14.61
CA PRO A 163 -21.24 -10.35 -13.36
C PRO A 163 -20.97 -11.86 -13.56
N ARG A 164 -20.94 -12.36 -14.79
CA ARG A 164 -20.69 -13.78 -15.11
C ARG A 164 -19.28 -14.07 -15.67
N SER A 165 -18.42 -13.06 -15.79
CA SER A 165 -17.02 -13.19 -16.23
C SER A 165 -16.05 -13.44 -15.07
#